data_AF-A0A7S1SWZ3-F1
#
_entry.id   AF-A0A7S1SWZ3-F1
#
_cell.length_a   1.000
_cell.length_b   1.000
_cell.length_c   1.000
_cell.angle_alpha   90.00
_cell.angle_beta   90.00
_cell.angle_gamma   90.00
#
_symmetry.space_group_name_H-M   'P 1'
#
loop_
_entity.id
_entity.type
_entity.pdbx_description
1 polymer ?
#
loop_
_entity_poly.entity_id
_entity_poly.type
_entity_poly.pdbx_seq_one_letter_code
_entity_poly.pdbx_strand_id
1 'polypeptide(L)'
;QRNMCKTVLHAGGVTQDSTVPRQTAQSMRFTYAGKALGYSKLLDSLLGFATDMFVGFSSVASLIGAQGQANYAAANSSLDGKSTAWKNCGLPTTAIQWGAWAAVGMAAGNRKAQENLKAIGFAMIDPANGLKAMNSVTGGSTMPSAVYLASP
;
A
#
# COMPACT_ATOMS: atom_id res chain seq x y z
N GLN A 1 -31.24 -1.45 12.30
CA GLN A 1 -30.19 -2.39 12.79
C GLN A 1 -29.48 -2.93 11.56
N ARG A 2 -28.16 -2.88 11.33
CA ARG A 2 -26.96 -2.49 12.08
C ARG A 2 -26.13 -1.55 11.18
N ASN A 3 -25.36 -0.63 11.75
CA ASN A 3 -24.33 0.13 11.03
C ASN A 3 -23.26 -0.85 10.53
N MET A 4 -23.41 -1.33 9.30
CA MET A 4 -22.39 -2.06 8.56
C MET A 4 -21.59 -1.02 7.81
N CYS A 5 -20.51 -0.53 8.42
CA CYS A 5 -19.48 0.16 7.66
C CYS A 5 -18.15 -0.41 8.09
N LYS A 6 -17.62 -1.37 7.32
CA LYS A 6 -16.29 -1.96 7.53
C LYS A 6 -15.43 -1.60 6.33
N THR A 7 -14.76 -0.46 6.37
CA THR A 7 -13.63 -0.20 5.49
C THR A 7 -12.41 -0.90 6.05
N VAL A 8 -11.74 -1.69 5.22
CA VAL A 8 -10.54 -2.44 5.59
C VAL A 8 -9.34 -1.79 4.93
N LEU A 9 -8.41 -1.28 5.75
CA LEU A 9 -7.16 -0.71 5.27
C LEU A 9 -6.04 -1.72 5.43
N HIS A 10 -5.35 -2.05 4.33
CA HIS A 10 -4.10 -2.81 4.36
C HIS A 10 -2.91 -1.87 4.19
N ALA A 11 -2.35 -1.42 5.32
CA ALA A 11 -1.19 -0.55 5.38
C ALA A 11 0.13 -1.30 5.68
N GLY A 12 0.07 -2.63 5.83
CA GLY A 12 1.24 -3.48 6.11
C GLY A 12 2.28 -3.42 4.99
N GLY A 13 3.55 -3.49 5.36
CA GLY A 13 4.66 -3.48 4.42
C GLY A 13 6.00 -3.19 5.09
N VAL A 14 7.04 -3.82 4.54
CA VAL A 14 8.45 -3.62 4.91
C VAL A 14 9.26 -3.52 3.62
N THR A 15 10.47 -2.97 3.69
CA THR A 15 11.39 -2.93 2.55
C THR A 15 12.76 -3.52 2.93
N GLN A 16 13.45 -4.10 1.96
CA GLN A 16 14.86 -4.45 2.06
C GLN A 16 15.58 -3.95 0.82
N ASP A 17 16.01 -2.69 0.88
CA ASP A 17 16.53 -1.98 -0.29
C ASP A 17 17.91 -2.53 -0.68
N SER A 18 18.05 -2.94 -1.94
CA SER A 18 19.32 -3.32 -2.54
C SER A 18 19.24 -3.18 -4.06
N THR A 19 20.39 -2.97 -4.70
CA THR A 19 20.46 -2.95 -6.17
C THR A 19 20.02 -4.30 -6.72
N VAL A 20 19.46 -4.34 -7.93
CA VAL A 20 18.96 -5.58 -8.55
C VAL A 20 19.95 -6.75 -8.46
N PRO A 21 21.27 -6.58 -8.74
CA PRO A 21 22.23 -7.69 -8.63
C PRO A 21 22.48 -8.20 -7.20
N ARG A 22 22.11 -7.43 -6.17
CA ARG A 22 22.26 -7.77 -4.75
C ARG A 22 20.96 -8.25 -4.10
N GLN A 23 19.85 -8.24 -4.84
CA GLN A 23 18.59 -8.78 -4.37
C GLN A 23 18.70 -10.30 -4.20
N THR A 24 18.13 -10.81 -3.12
CA THR A 24 18.07 -12.26 -2.85
C THR A 24 16.62 -12.72 -2.80
N ALA A 25 16.40 -14.02 -3.05
CA ALA A 25 15.07 -14.61 -2.88
C ALA A 25 14.49 -14.40 -1.47
N GLN A 26 15.35 -14.34 -0.44
CA GLN A 26 14.94 -14.04 0.93
C GLN A 26 14.43 -12.61 1.06
N SER A 27 15.19 -11.62 0.57
CA SER A 27 14.78 -10.20 0.63
C SER A 27 13.50 -9.91 -0.16
N MET A 28 13.32 -10.59 -1.30
CA MET A 28 12.09 -10.53 -2.09
C MET A 28 10.91 -11.12 -1.31
N ARG A 29 11.05 -12.33 -0.76
CA ARG A 29 9.98 -12.98 0.03
C ARG A 29 9.60 -12.14 1.25
N PHE A 30 10.58 -11.60 1.96
CA PHE A 30 10.35 -10.77 3.14
C PHE A 30 9.51 -9.52 2.81
N THR A 31 9.90 -8.79 1.77
CA THR A 31 9.17 -7.61 1.29
C THR A 31 7.78 -7.96 0.75
N TYR A 32 7.66 -9.08 0.02
CA TYR A 32 6.41 -9.54 -0.59
C TYR A 32 5.38 -10.02 0.44
N ALA A 33 5.84 -10.70 1.51
CA ALA A 33 4.99 -11.37 2.49
C ALA A 33 4.02 -10.40 3.19
N GLY A 34 4.55 -9.31 3.76
CA GLY A 34 3.72 -8.33 4.47
C GLY A 34 2.83 -7.50 3.53
N LYS A 35 3.13 -7.48 2.23
CA LYS A 35 2.49 -6.61 1.25
C LYS A 35 1.51 -7.36 0.35
N ALA A 36 2.00 -8.01 -0.69
CA ALA A 36 1.16 -8.67 -1.68
C ALA A 36 0.47 -9.91 -1.11
N LEU A 37 1.20 -10.74 -0.36
CA LEU A 37 0.63 -11.94 0.25
C LEU A 37 -0.33 -11.57 1.39
N GLY A 38 0.05 -10.63 2.25
CA GLY A 38 -0.79 -10.11 3.32
C GLY A 38 -2.11 -9.54 2.80
N TYR A 39 -2.06 -8.68 1.77
CA TYR A 39 -3.26 -8.15 1.12
C TYR A 39 -4.14 -9.25 0.55
N SER A 40 -3.56 -10.21 -0.17
CA SER A 40 -4.30 -11.32 -0.76
C SER A 40 -5.01 -12.15 0.29
N LYS A 41 -4.31 -12.54 1.36
CA LYS A 41 -4.88 -13.33 2.45
C LYS A 41 -5.99 -12.57 3.18
N LEU A 42 -5.81 -11.28 3.43
CA LEU A 42 -6.82 -10.46 4.10
C LEU A 42 -8.10 -10.37 3.27
N LEU A 43 -7.95 -10.10 1.96
CA LEU A 43 -9.09 -10.02 1.04
C LEU A 43 -9.79 -11.38 0.96
N ASP A 44 -9.04 -12.46 0.71
CA ASP A 44 -9.58 -13.81 0.61
C ASP A 44 -10.31 -14.24 1.91
N SER A 45 -9.79 -13.86 3.09
CA SER A 45 -10.40 -14.18 4.39
C SER A 45 -11.68 -13.39 4.69
N LEU A 46 -11.89 -12.28 4.00
CA LEU A 46 -13.04 -11.40 4.18
C LEU A 46 -14.06 -11.54 3.04
N LEU A 47 -13.82 -12.46 2.09
CA LEU A 47 -14.81 -12.87 1.12
C LEU A 47 -16.04 -13.43 1.84
N GLY A 48 -17.23 -12.96 1.45
CA GLY A 48 -18.51 -13.34 2.05
C GLY A 48 -18.93 -12.50 3.26
N PHE A 49 -18.07 -11.61 3.77
CA PHE A 49 -18.49 -10.60 4.74
C PHE A 49 -18.93 -9.32 4.03
N ALA A 50 -20.02 -8.71 4.50
CA ALA A 50 -20.43 -7.42 4.00
C ALA A 50 -19.41 -6.34 4.41
N THR A 51 -18.61 -5.91 3.43
CA THR A 51 -17.50 -4.98 3.57
C THR A 51 -17.69 -3.87 2.56
N ASP A 52 -17.63 -2.62 3.02
CA ASP A 52 -17.91 -1.47 2.15
C ASP A 52 -16.78 -1.23 1.16
N MET A 53 -15.54 -1.41 1.61
CA MET A 53 -14.36 -1.15 0.79
C MET A 53 -13.11 -1.82 1.35
N PHE A 54 -12.27 -2.34 0.47
CA PHE A 54 -10.90 -2.75 0.75
C PHE A 54 -9.94 -1.75 0.13
N VAL A 55 -9.06 -1.17 0.94
CA VAL A 55 -8.06 -0.21 0.51
C VAL A 55 -6.67 -0.79 0.74
N GLY A 56 -6.00 -1.15 -0.34
CA GLY A 56 -4.58 -1.50 -0.32
C GLY A 56 -3.71 -0.26 -0.38
N PHE A 57 -2.76 -0.12 0.56
CA PHE A 57 -1.79 0.97 0.49
C PHE A 57 -0.63 0.47 -0.36
N SER A 58 -0.59 0.91 -1.61
CA SER A 58 0.50 0.64 -2.55
C SER A 58 1.53 1.78 -2.52
N SER A 59 2.41 1.83 -3.51
CA SER A 59 3.40 2.89 -3.67
C SER A 59 3.58 3.29 -5.12
N VAL A 60 3.86 4.56 -5.39
CA VAL A 60 4.24 5.05 -6.72
C VAL A 60 5.45 4.32 -7.32
N ALA A 61 6.27 3.67 -6.48
CA ALA A 61 7.36 2.81 -6.92
C ALA A 61 6.88 1.63 -7.82
N SER A 62 5.61 1.22 -7.75
CA SER A 62 5.04 0.22 -8.66
C SER A 62 4.85 0.73 -10.09
N LEU A 63 4.77 2.06 -10.28
CA LEU A 63 4.58 2.70 -11.58
C LEU A 63 5.90 3.15 -12.21
N ILE A 64 6.68 3.91 -11.46
CA ILE A 64 7.89 4.59 -11.99
C ILE A 64 9.19 3.96 -11.50
N GLY A 65 9.10 2.94 -10.65
CA GLY A 65 10.25 2.35 -9.98
C GLY A 65 10.82 3.25 -8.88
N ALA A 66 11.71 2.66 -8.08
CA ALA A 66 12.54 3.38 -7.14
C ALA A 66 13.90 2.71 -7.04
N GLN A 67 14.96 3.51 -7.01
CA GLN A 67 16.32 2.99 -7.02
C GLN A 67 16.58 2.11 -5.78
N GLY A 68 16.99 0.86 -6.00
CA GLY A 68 17.23 -0.11 -4.93
C GLY A 68 15.98 -0.80 -4.40
N GLN A 69 14.80 -0.52 -4.96
CA GLN A 69 13.51 -0.99 -4.45
C GLN A 69 12.78 -1.92 -5.43
N ALA A 70 13.51 -2.72 -6.21
CA ALA A 70 12.89 -3.63 -7.18
C ALA A 70 11.94 -4.65 -6.51
N ASN A 71 12.32 -5.17 -5.34
CA ASN A 71 11.47 -6.07 -4.55
C ASN A 71 10.19 -5.38 -4.04
N TYR A 72 10.31 -4.14 -3.57
CA TYR A 72 9.19 -3.34 -3.08
C TYR A 72 8.26 -2.92 -4.22
N ALA A 73 8.81 -2.46 -5.35
CA ALA A 73 8.04 -2.17 -6.55
C ALA A 73 7.23 -3.39 -6.99
N ALA A 74 7.87 -4.57 -7.12
CA ALA A 74 7.20 -5.80 -7.49
C ALA A 74 6.07 -6.18 -6.51
N ALA A 75 6.31 -6.09 -5.20
CA ALA A 75 5.30 -6.39 -4.19
C ALA A 75 4.09 -5.44 -4.26
N ASN A 76 4.32 -4.14 -4.48
CA ASN A 76 3.24 -3.16 -4.66
C ASN A 76 2.49 -3.38 -5.99
N SER A 77 3.19 -3.66 -7.09
CA SER A 77 2.55 -3.97 -8.38
C SER A 77 1.67 -5.22 -8.29
N SER A 78 2.06 -6.25 -7.53
CA SER A 78 1.22 -7.43 -7.30
C SER A 78 -0.04 -7.10 -6.49
N LEU A 79 0.06 -6.23 -5.49
CA LEU A 79 -1.10 -5.73 -4.74
C LEU A 79 -2.05 -4.94 -5.66
N ASP A 80 -1.52 -4.06 -6.51
CA ASP A 80 -2.29 -3.27 -7.48
C ASP A 80 -3.07 -4.19 -8.46
N GLY A 81 -2.39 -5.21 -8.97
CA GLY A 81 -2.97 -6.22 -9.87
C GLY A 81 -4.08 -7.02 -9.21
N LYS A 82 -3.86 -7.51 -7.98
CA LYS A 82 -4.87 -8.25 -7.21
C LYS A 82 -6.08 -7.36 -6.89
N SER A 83 -5.85 -6.09 -6.51
CA SER A 83 -6.94 -5.14 -6.30
C SER A 83 -7.76 -4.96 -7.57
N THR A 84 -7.11 -4.70 -8.71
CA THR A 84 -7.78 -4.49 -10.00
C THR A 84 -8.56 -5.74 -10.44
N ALA A 85 -7.99 -6.93 -10.30
CA ALA A 85 -8.66 -8.18 -10.64
C ALA A 85 -9.97 -8.36 -9.84
N TRP A 86 -9.94 -8.12 -8.53
CA TRP A 86 -11.13 -8.24 -7.69
C TRP A 86 -12.16 -7.14 -7.92
N LYS A 87 -11.71 -5.92 -8.24
CA LYS A 87 -12.59 -4.83 -8.65
C LYS A 87 -13.37 -5.22 -9.90
N ASN A 88 -12.71 -5.86 -10.88
CA ASN A 88 -13.34 -6.37 -12.09
C ASN A 88 -14.31 -7.54 -11.83
N CYS A 89 -14.14 -8.25 -10.71
CA CYS A 89 -15.10 -9.26 -10.22
C CYS A 89 -16.24 -8.66 -9.37
N GLY A 90 -16.35 -7.33 -9.26
CA GLY A 90 -17.43 -6.66 -8.54
C GLY A 90 -17.20 -6.44 -7.04
N LEU A 91 -16.01 -6.75 -6.51
CA LEU A 91 -15.68 -6.41 -5.12
C LEU A 91 -15.27 -4.93 -5.00
N PRO A 92 -15.62 -4.24 -3.90
CA PRO A 92 -15.28 -2.84 -3.71
C PRO A 92 -13.82 -2.68 -3.25
N THR A 93 -12.87 -2.88 -4.16
CA THR A 93 -11.43 -2.79 -3.85
C THR A 93 -10.79 -1.59 -4.54
N THR A 94 -9.78 -1.02 -3.89
CA THR A 94 -8.93 0.03 -4.45
C THR A 94 -7.52 -0.10 -3.89
N ALA A 95 -6.52 0.22 -4.71
CA ALA A 95 -5.13 0.34 -4.28
C ALA A 95 -4.66 1.78 -4.50
N ILE A 96 -4.10 2.41 -3.46
CA ILE A 96 -3.59 3.78 -3.54
C ILE A 96 -2.06 3.73 -3.63
N GLN A 97 -1.51 4.17 -4.75
CA GLN A 97 -0.07 4.20 -4.99
C GLN A 97 0.54 5.46 -4.37
N TRP A 98 0.79 5.40 -3.07
CA TRP A 98 1.28 6.56 -2.32
C TRP A 98 2.69 6.99 -2.76
N GLY A 99 2.89 8.31 -2.85
CA GLY A 99 4.23 8.91 -2.77
C GLY A 99 4.80 8.85 -1.35
N ALA A 100 5.99 9.42 -1.13
CA ALA A 100 6.56 9.47 0.22
C ALA A 100 5.76 10.40 1.13
N TRP A 101 5.49 9.94 2.34
CA TRP A 101 4.86 10.75 3.39
C TRP A 101 5.91 11.52 4.18
N ALA A 102 5.59 12.77 4.52
CA ALA A 102 6.39 13.60 5.41
C ALA A 102 6.14 13.21 6.88
N ALA A 103 7.12 13.47 7.75
CA ALA A 103 7.08 13.33 9.21
C ALA A 103 6.90 11.91 9.78
N VAL A 104 6.25 10.98 9.08
CA VAL A 104 5.97 9.61 9.55
C VAL A 104 6.10 8.58 8.42
N GLY A 105 6.29 7.30 8.79
CA GLY A 105 6.33 6.17 7.85
C GLY A 105 7.72 5.84 7.31
N MET A 106 7.79 4.86 6.39
CA MET A 106 9.04 4.26 5.89
C MET A 106 10.03 5.28 5.28
N ALA A 107 9.53 6.42 4.80
CA ALA A 107 10.35 7.46 4.18
C ALA A 107 10.89 8.50 5.19
N ALA A 108 10.28 8.66 6.37
CA ALA A 108 10.57 9.76 7.29
C ALA A 108 11.99 9.72 7.90
N GLY A 109 12.62 8.53 7.93
CA GLY A 109 14.00 8.35 8.41
C GLY A 109 15.06 8.11 7.32
N ASN A 110 14.66 8.00 6.04
CA ASN A 110 15.58 7.64 4.96
C ASN A 110 15.92 8.86 4.08
N ARG A 111 16.93 9.63 4.51
CA ARG A 111 17.37 10.86 3.84
C ARG A 111 17.70 10.64 2.35
N LYS A 112 18.35 9.52 2.02
CA LYS A 112 18.70 9.17 0.63
C LYS A 112 17.46 8.92 -0.22
N ALA A 113 16.46 8.22 0.31
CA ALA A 113 15.19 8.04 -0.40
C ALA A 113 14.47 9.38 -0.62
N GLN A 114 14.51 10.29 0.35
CA GLN A 114 13.93 11.63 0.21
C GLN A 114 14.67 12.47 -0.84
N GLU A 115 16.00 12.44 -0.86
CA GLU A 115 16.81 13.13 -1.86
C GLU A 115 16.56 12.59 -3.27
N ASN A 116 16.49 11.27 -3.42
CA ASN A 116 16.16 10.63 -4.69
C ASN A 116 14.77 11.06 -5.21
N LEU A 117 13.76 11.10 -4.33
CA LEU A 117 12.41 11.55 -4.69
C LEU A 117 12.37 13.02 -5.10
N LYS A 118 13.07 13.89 -4.35
CA LYS A 118 13.21 15.30 -4.72
C LYS A 118 13.89 15.47 -6.09
N ALA A 119 14.93 14.67 -6.36
CA ALA A 119 15.65 14.72 -7.62
C ALA A 119 14.78 14.37 -8.84
N ILE A 120 13.72 13.57 -8.64
CA ILE A 120 12.74 13.24 -9.67
C ILE A 120 11.44 14.06 -9.58
N GLY A 121 11.44 15.16 -8.82
CA GLY A 121 10.33 16.11 -8.75
C GLY A 121 9.18 15.73 -7.81
N PHE A 122 9.33 14.70 -6.99
CA PHE A 122 8.31 14.31 -6.01
C PHE A 122 8.48 15.07 -4.70
N ALA A 123 7.46 15.86 -4.35
CA ALA A 123 7.32 16.41 -3.01
C ALA A 123 6.81 15.33 -2.03
N MET A 124 7.18 15.47 -0.76
CA MET A 124 6.62 14.62 0.28
C MET A 124 5.18 15.03 0.60
N ILE A 125 4.33 14.04 0.86
CA ILE A 125 2.93 14.19 1.20
C ILE A 125 2.81 14.55 2.67
N ASP A 126 2.30 15.75 2.95
CA ASP A 126 1.87 16.11 4.31
C ASP A 126 0.75 15.15 4.79
N PRO A 127 0.79 14.62 6.02
CA PRO A 127 -0.21 13.68 6.50
C PRO A 127 -1.66 14.16 6.42
N ALA A 128 -1.94 15.44 6.69
CA ALA A 128 -3.30 15.97 6.59
C ALA A 128 -3.79 15.98 5.14
N ASN A 129 -2.90 16.31 4.19
CA ASN A 129 -3.20 16.23 2.77
C ASN A 129 -3.36 14.78 2.28
N GLY A 130 -2.54 13.85 2.77
CA GLY A 130 -2.66 12.42 2.48
C GLY A 130 -4.00 11.84 2.93
N LEU A 131 -4.45 12.18 4.15
CA LEU A 131 -5.76 11.76 4.65
C LEU A 131 -6.93 12.38 3.86
N LYS A 132 -6.82 13.65 3.46
CA LYS A 132 -7.82 14.28 2.57
C LYS A 132 -7.91 13.55 1.23
N ALA A 133 -6.77 13.24 0.61
CA ALA A 133 -6.73 12.49 -0.64
C ALA A 133 -7.34 11.09 -0.48
N MET A 134 -7.05 10.39 0.62
CA MET A 134 -7.65 9.09 0.92
C MET A 134 -9.18 9.19 1.04
N ASN A 135 -9.69 10.18 1.76
CA ASN A 135 -11.14 10.40 1.91
C ASN A 135 -11.83 10.64 0.57
N SER A 136 -11.18 11.36 -0.36
CA SER A 136 -11.71 11.56 -1.71
C SER A 136 -11.78 10.24 -2.50
N VAL A 137 -10.81 9.34 -2.33
CA VAL A 137 -10.78 8.03 -2.99
C VAL A 137 -11.82 7.07 -2.38
N THR A 138 -12.08 7.16 -1.08
CA THR A 138 -13.05 6.30 -0.38
C THR A 138 -14.48 6.87 -0.35
N GLY A 139 -14.73 7.96 -1.08
CA GLY A 139 -16.07 8.54 -1.24
C GLY A 139 -16.62 9.23 0.02
N GLY A 140 -15.76 9.67 0.94
CA GLY A 140 -16.19 10.32 2.19
C GLY A 140 -16.91 9.40 3.18
N SER A 141 -16.94 8.10 2.92
CA SER A 141 -17.50 7.08 3.80
C SER A 141 -16.80 7.14 5.16
N THR A 142 -17.58 7.08 6.24
CA THR A 142 -17.13 7.24 7.64
C THR A 142 -15.92 6.37 7.98
N MET A 143 -15.14 6.85 8.97
CA MET A 143 -13.87 6.27 9.41
C MET A 143 -13.83 4.73 9.41
N PRO A 144 -12.70 4.12 9.00
CA PRO A 144 -12.56 2.67 8.97
C PRO A 144 -12.84 2.09 10.35
N SER A 145 -13.80 1.18 10.45
CA SER A 145 -14.13 0.51 11.71
C SER A 145 -13.16 -0.61 12.08
N ALA A 146 -12.23 -0.96 11.19
CA ALA A 146 -11.10 -1.85 11.49
C ALA A 146 -9.87 -1.49 10.64
N VAL A 147 -8.74 -1.23 11.31
CA VAL A 147 -7.42 -1.11 10.69
C VAL A 147 -6.65 -2.39 10.97
N TYR A 148 -6.33 -3.17 9.94
CA TYR A 148 -5.52 -4.38 10.06
C TYR A 148 -4.07 -4.07 9.69
N LEU A 149 -3.22 -3.98 10.71
CA LEU A 149 -1.76 -3.94 10.54
C LEU A 149 -1.24 -5.37 10.59
N ALA A 150 -0.98 -5.95 9.42
CA ALA A 150 -0.21 -7.19 9.34
C ALA A 150 1.28 -6.81 9.24
N SER A 151 2.03 -7.11 10.30
CA SER A 151 3.50 -7.19 10.27
C SER A 151 3.88 -8.66 10.12
N PRO A 152 4.97 -9.00 9.39
CA PRO A 152 5.46 -10.38 9.32
C PRO A 152 5.82 -10.94 10.69
#